data_AF-A0A529PTK6-F1
#
_entry.id   AF-A0A529PTK6-F1
#
_cell.length_a   1.000
_cell.length_b   1.000
_cell.length_c   1.000
_cell.angle_alpha   90.00
_cell.angle_beta   90.00
_cell.angle_gamma   90.00
#
_symmetry.space_group_name_H-M   'P 1'
#
loop_
_entity.id
_entity.type
_entity.pdbx_description
1 polymer ?
#
loop_
_entity_poly.entity_id
_entity_poly.type
_entity_poly.pdbx_seq_one_letter_code
_entity_poly.pdbx_strand_id
1 'polypeptide(L)' 'MVGASKSETGGGPIRYGMVGGGQGAFIGAVHRIAARMDNDFVLVAGALS' A
#
# COMPACT_ATOMS: atom_id res chain seq x y z
N MET A 1 -29.65 -11.74 16.99
CA MET A 1 -28.44 -11.26 17.70
C MET A 1 -27.31 -11.26 16.70
N VAL A 2 -26.93 -10.11 16.14
CA VAL A 2 -25.82 -10.02 15.18
C VAL A 2 -24.54 -9.73 15.97
N GLY A 3 -23.60 -10.68 15.97
CA GLY A 3 -22.28 -10.47 16.54
C GLY A 3 -21.42 -9.63 15.59
N ALA A 4 -20.92 -8.50 16.06
CA ALA A 4 -19.92 -7.72 15.33
C ALA A 4 -18.60 -8.50 15.33
N SER A 5 -18.14 -8.95 14.16
CA SER A 5 -16.77 -9.43 14.01
C SER A 5 -15.84 -8.25 14.24
N LYS A 6 -15.00 -8.32 15.29
CA LYS A 6 -13.88 -7.40 15.43
C LYS A 6 -13.01 -7.53 14.18
N SER A 7 -12.99 -6.50 13.35
CA SER A 7 -11.97 -6.39 12.31
C SER A 7 -10.67 -6.16 13.06
N GLU A 8 -9.83 -7.18 13.12
CA GLU A 8 -8.48 -7.01 13.64
C GLU A 8 -7.77 -6.03 12.71
N THR A 9 -7.55 -4.80 13.17
CA THR A 9 -6.57 -3.92 12.56
C THR A 9 -5.23 -4.59 12.87
N GLY A 10 -4.83 -5.54 12.01
CA GLY A 10 -3.59 -6.28 12.19
C GLY A 10 -2.47 -5.28 12.40
N GLY A 11 -1.70 -5.43 13.48
CA GLY A 11 -0.63 -4.49 13.87
C GLY A 11 0.58 -4.50 12.92
N GLY A 12 0.39 -4.86 11.66
CA GLY A 12 1.40 -4.85 10.62
C GLY A 12 1.10 -3.81 9.54
N PRO A 13 2.05 -3.59 8.61
CA PRO A 13 1.92 -2.59 7.56
C PRO A 13 0.67 -2.76 6.69
N ILE A 14 0.08 -1.65 6.30
CA ILE A 14 -1.08 -1.57 5.42
C ILE A 14 -0.70 -2.08 4.03
N ARG A 15 -1.43 -3.11 3.57
CA ARG A 15 -1.25 -3.67 2.24
C ARG A 15 -1.95 -2.78 1.22
N TYR A 16 -1.21 -2.29 0.23
CA TYR A 16 -1.76 -1.44 -0.82
C TYR A 16 -1.38 -1.91 -2.23
N GLY A 17 -2.13 -1.47 -3.24
CA GLY A 17 -1.83 -1.66 -4.65
C GLY A 17 -1.62 -0.33 -5.38
N MET A 18 -0.88 -0.34 -6.50
CA MET A 18 -0.57 0.87 -7.27
C MET A 18 -0.90 0.71 -8.77
N VAL A 19 -1.47 1.76 -9.37
CA VAL A 19 -1.76 1.82 -10.81
C VAL A 19 -1.03 3.01 -11.41
N GLY A 20 -0.30 2.78 -12.51
CA GLY A 20 0.59 3.77 -13.11
C GLY A 20 1.87 3.97 -12.31
N GLY A 21 2.71 4.93 -12.74
CA GLY A 21 3.96 5.23 -12.03
C GLY A 21 5.04 4.15 -12.19
N GLY A 22 5.10 3.47 -13.34
CA GLY A 22 6.12 2.46 -13.62
C GLY A 22 7.50 3.04 -13.88
N GLN A 23 8.25 2.42 -14.78
CA GLN A 23 9.66 2.75 -14.94
C GLN A 23 9.85 4.17 -15.50
N GLY A 24 10.72 4.97 -14.87
CA GLY A 24 10.99 6.35 -15.29
C GLY A 24 9.93 7.38 -14.87
N ALA A 25 8.80 6.95 -14.29
CA ALA A 25 7.80 7.87 -13.78
C ALA A 25 8.22 8.48 -12.44
N PHE A 26 8.52 9.78 -12.43
CA PHE A 26 8.93 10.52 -11.23
C PHE A 26 7.94 10.36 -10.07
N ILE A 27 6.66 10.61 -10.34
CA ILE A 27 5.59 10.49 -9.34
C ILE A 27 5.47 9.06 -8.81
N GLY A 28 5.64 8.07 -9.68
CA GLY A 28 5.63 6.66 -9.32
C GLY A 28 6.72 6.28 -8.32
N ALA A 29 7.94 6.77 -8.58
CA ALA A 29 9.07 6.57 -7.68
C ALA A 29 8.84 7.26 -6.32
N VAL A 30 8.39 8.52 -6.32
CA VAL A 30 8.13 9.27 -5.06
C VAL A 30 7.10 8.56 -4.19
N HIS A 31 5.99 8.07 -4.75
CA HIS A 31 4.97 7.36 -3.98
C HIS A 31 5.48 6.07 -3.35
N ARG A 32 6.30 5.28 -4.08
CA ARG A 32 6.92 4.06 -3.52
C ARG A 32 7.93 4.37 -2.43
N ILE A 33 8.65 5.48 -2.54
CA ILE A 33 9.59 5.90 -1.49
C ILE A 33 8.78 6.33 -0.26
N ALA A 34 7.80 7.23 -0.41
CA ALA A 34 6.95 7.70 0.69
C ALA A 34 6.28 6.54 1.44
N ALA A 35 5.68 5.59 0.71
CA ALA A 35 5.07 4.40 1.30
C ALA A 35 6.03 3.55 2.16
N ARG A 36 7.34 3.63 1.89
CA ARG A 36 8.37 2.91 2.64
C ARG A 36 9.03 3.73 3.74
N MET A 37 8.94 5.07 3.71
CA MET A 37 9.66 5.94 4.65
C MET A 37 9.29 5.64 6.10
N ASP A 38 7.99 5.51 6.37
CA ASP A 38 7.47 5.27 7.72
C ASP A 38 7.25 3.78 8.01
N ASN A 39 7.56 2.90 7.04
CA ASN A 39 7.32 1.45 7.11
C ASN A 39 5.84 1.07 7.38
N ASP A 40 4.91 1.99 7.17
CA ASP A 40 3.48 1.81 7.39
C ASP A 40 2.79 1.07 6.24
N PHE A 41 3.42 0.98 5.06
CA PHE A 41 2.80 0.40 3.87
C PHE A 41 3.66 -0.65 3.19
N VAL A 42 2.99 -1.68 2.67
CA VAL A 42 3.59 -2.69 1.81
C VAL A 42 2.83 -2.78 0.48
N LEU A 43 3.55 -2.55 -0.62
CA LEU A 43 3.01 -2.68 -1.97
C LEU A 43 2.87 -4.17 -2.31
N VAL A 44 1.63 -4.66 -2.43
CA VAL A 44 1.34 -6.09 -2.68
C VAL A 44 0.83 -6.38 -4.09
N ALA A 45 0.45 -5.36 -4.85
CA ALA A 45 -0.06 -5.50 -6.21
C ALA A 45 0.24 -4.25 -7.04
N GLY A 46 0.36 -4.38 -8.37
CA GLY A 46 0.38 -3.20 -9.22
C GLY A 46 0.25 -3.47 -10.71
N ALA A 47 -0.31 -2.48 -11.41
CA ALA A 47 -0.35 -2.38 -12.87
C ALA A 47 0.50 -1.17 -13.28
N LEU A 48 1.79 -1.41 -13.50
CA LEU A 48 2.80 -0.39 -13.73
C LEU A 48 3.10 -0.29 -15.24
N SER A 49 3.17 0.94 -15.77
CA SER A 49 3.53 1.27 -17.15
C SER A 49 4.70 2.23 -17.19
#